data_AF-A0A4U1HQ78-F1
#
_entry.id   AF-A0A4U1HQ78-F1
#
_cell.length_a   1.000
_cell.length_b   1.000
_cell.length_c   1.000
_cell.angle_alpha   90.00
_cell.angle_beta   90.00
_cell.angle_gamma   90.00
#
_symmetry.space_group_name_H-M   'P 1'
#
loop_
_entity.id
_entity.type
_entity.pdbx_description
1 polymer ?
#
loop_
_entity_poly.entity_id
_entity_poly.type
_entity_poly.pdbx_seq_one_letter_code
_entity_poly.pdbx_strand_id
1 'polypeptide(L)'
;MKILAGFFIVIVLGWLVITTSMPRPPHARPCTNEWLSYIDRNYFDVSDGHGHGPDLGSSEWLGSVEEMAGLPVKERVPNEQRCQLIQSQFERHTYIINQQLSWFISF
;
A
#
# COMPACT_ATOMS: atom_id res chain seq x y z
N MET A 1 39.15 -6.96 4.87
CA MET A 1 37.86 -7.62 4.57
C MET A 1 36.78 -7.34 5.62
N LYS A 2 37.02 -7.47 6.94
CA LYS A 2 36.00 -7.21 7.99
C LYS A 2 35.44 -5.77 8.01
N ILE A 3 36.30 -4.77 7.81
CA ILE A 3 35.89 -3.35 7.78
C ILE A 3 34.96 -3.08 6.57
N LEU A 4 35.31 -3.60 5.39
CA LEU A 4 34.50 -3.49 4.18
C LEU A 4 33.13 -4.20 4.33
N ALA A 5 33.10 -5.37 4.97
CA ALA A 5 31.86 -6.07 5.27
C ALA A 5 30.96 -5.27 6.23
N GLY A 6 31.54 -4.61 7.24
CA GLY A 6 30.79 -3.73 8.14
C GLY A 6 30.16 -2.54 7.42
N PHE A 7 30.91 -1.87 6.52
CA PHE A 7 30.37 -0.78 5.72
C PHE A 7 29.20 -1.21 4.82
N PHE A 8 29.31 -2.37 4.17
CA PHE A 8 28.24 -2.89 3.33
C PHE A 8 26.95 -3.14 4.13
N ILE A 9 27.05 -3.70 5.33
CA ILE A 9 25.90 -3.91 6.22
C ILE A 9 25.22 -2.59 6.57
N VAL A 10 25.98 -1.55 6.92
CA VAL A 10 25.43 -0.23 7.26
C VAL A 10 24.68 0.38 6.06
N ILE A 11 25.22 0.24 4.85
CA ILE A 11 24.56 0.72 3.63
C ILE A 11 23.23 -0.01 3.41
N VAL A 12 23.22 -1.34 3.52
CA VAL A 12 22.00 -2.14 3.32
C VAL A 12 20.95 -1.80 4.38
N LEU A 13 21.34 -1.64 5.65
CA LEU A 13 20.41 -1.25 6.71
C LEU A 13 19.88 0.17 6.49
N GLY A 14 20.73 1.12 6.08
CA GLY A 14 20.30 2.47 5.74
C GLY A 14 19.31 2.49 4.58
N TRP A 15 19.55 1.71 3.53
CA TRP A 15 18.63 1.55 2.41
C TRP A 15 17.28 0.96 2.82
N LEU A 16 17.29 -0.09 3.65
CA LEU A 16 16.05 -0.71 4.17
C LEU A 16 15.23 0.28 4.99
N VAL A 17 15.86 1.09 5.83
CA VAL A 17 15.17 2.12 6.63
C VAL A 17 14.54 3.19 5.73
N ILE A 18 15.22 3.62 4.66
CA ILE A 18 14.71 4.66 3.76
C ILE A 18 13.55 4.15 2.89
N THR A 19 13.60 2.88 2.48
CA THR A 19 12.62 2.28 1.56
C THR A 19 11.41 1.64 2.24
N THR A 20 11.44 1.52 3.57
CA THR A 20 10.35 0.93 4.34
C THR A 20 9.53 2.03 5.01
N SER A 21 8.23 2.06 4.76
CA SER A 21 7.30 3.02 5.32
C SER A 21 6.24 2.34 6.19
N MET A 22 5.64 3.14 7.09
CA MET A 22 4.45 2.79 7.85
C MET A 22 3.39 3.85 7.55
N PRO A 23 2.57 3.67 6.50
CA PRO A 23 1.55 4.65 6.18
C PRO A 23 0.53 4.74 7.31
N ARG A 24 -0.01 5.95 7.49
CA ARG A 24 -1.14 6.15 8.42
C ARG A 24 -2.46 5.99 7.65
N PRO A 25 -3.58 5.76 8.34
CA PRO A 25 -4.88 5.81 7.70
C PRO A 25 -5.08 7.18 7.01
N PRO A 26 -5.64 7.22 5.79
CA PRO A 26 -5.97 8.47 5.13
C PRO A 26 -6.90 9.32 6.00
N HIS A 27 -6.64 10.63 6.08
CA HIS A 27 -7.55 11.59 6.73
C HIS A 27 -8.63 12.14 5.80
N ALA A 28 -8.38 12.07 4.48
CA ALA A 28 -9.34 12.49 3.47
C ALA A 28 -10.61 11.62 3.50
N ARG A 29 -11.74 12.18 3.10
CA ARG A 29 -13.00 11.44 3.04
C ARG A 29 -12.88 10.27 2.05
N PRO A 30 -13.31 9.04 2.41
CA PRO A 30 -13.26 7.89 1.51
C PRO A 30 -13.91 8.16 0.16
N CYS A 31 -13.40 7.52 -0.89
CA CYS A 31 -13.84 7.66 -2.29
C CYS A 31 -13.63 9.05 -2.93
N THR A 32 -12.92 9.97 -2.28
CA THR A 32 -12.45 11.22 -2.92
C THR A 32 -11.13 11.01 -3.67
N ASN A 33 -10.84 11.85 -4.66
CA ASN A 33 -9.56 11.80 -5.39
C ASN A 33 -8.35 11.92 -4.45
N GLU A 34 -8.44 12.75 -3.41
CA GLU A 34 -7.36 12.89 -2.41
C GLU A 34 -7.13 11.57 -1.65
N TRP A 35 -8.21 10.89 -1.27
CA TRP A 35 -8.15 9.59 -0.60
C TRP A 35 -7.56 8.51 -1.51
N LEU A 36 -8.03 8.44 -2.77
CA LEU A 36 -7.52 7.50 -3.77
C LEU A 36 -6.02 7.70 -4.02
N SER A 37 -5.60 8.94 -4.29
CA SER A 37 -4.20 9.26 -4.51
C SER A 37 -3.32 9.06 -3.27
N TYR A 38 -3.88 9.19 -2.07
CA TYR A 38 -3.13 8.88 -0.85
C TYR A 38 -2.83 7.39 -0.77
N ILE A 39 -3.82 6.53 -1.03
CA ILE A 39 -3.64 5.08 -0.97
C ILE A 39 -2.63 4.63 -2.03
N ASP A 40 -2.80 5.07 -3.26
CA ASP A 40 -1.93 4.74 -4.39
C ASP A 40 -0.46 5.06 -4.11
N ARG A 41 -0.18 6.22 -3.49
CA ARG A 41 1.20 6.63 -3.17
C ARG A 41 1.81 5.95 -1.95
N ASN A 42 0.99 5.62 -0.94
CA ASN A 42 1.51 5.30 0.39
C ASN A 42 1.30 3.84 0.80
N TYR A 43 0.33 3.15 0.23
CA TYR A 43 0.03 1.76 0.56
C TYR A 43 0.61 0.82 -0.48
N PHE A 44 -0.12 0.55 -1.56
CA PHE A 44 0.21 -0.55 -2.44
C PHE A 44 0.42 -0.08 -3.87
N ASP A 45 1.46 -0.62 -4.51
CA ASP A 45 1.58 -0.57 -5.95
C ASP A 45 0.67 -1.65 -6.55
N VAL A 46 -0.47 -1.23 -7.11
CA VAL A 46 -1.47 -2.11 -7.73
C VAL A 46 -1.20 -2.34 -9.22
N SER A 47 -0.03 -1.95 -9.73
CA SER A 47 0.38 -2.20 -11.10
C SER A 47 0.81 -3.66 -11.33
N ASP A 48 0.87 -4.06 -12.59
CA ASP A 48 1.40 -5.35 -13.03
C ASP A 48 2.94 -5.38 -13.13
N GLY A 49 3.63 -4.34 -12.65
CA GLY A 49 5.08 -4.18 -12.74
C GLY A 49 5.61 -3.83 -14.14
N HIS A 50 4.74 -3.70 -15.15
CA HIS A 50 5.09 -3.33 -16.53
C HIS A 50 4.61 -1.92 -16.90
N GLY A 51 4.13 -1.15 -15.92
CA GLY A 51 3.56 0.18 -16.13
C GLY A 51 2.09 0.15 -16.54
N HIS A 52 1.41 -0.99 -16.43
CA HIS A 52 -0.03 -1.11 -16.57
C HIS A 52 -0.67 -1.40 -15.21
N GLY A 53 -1.88 -0.90 -15.00
CA GLY A 53 -2.64 -1.10 -13.79
C GLY A 53 -4.06 -0.58 -13.99
N PRO A 54 -4.99 -0.97 -13.12
CA PRO A 54 -6.35 -0.49 -13.20
C PRO A 54 -6.42 1.02 -12.98
N ASP A 55 -7.35 1.69 -13.65
CA ASP A 55 -7.53 3.14 -13.51
C ASP A 55 -7.82 3.50 -12.05
N LEU A 56 -7.14 4.52 -11.52
CA LEU A 56 -7.25 4.95 -10.13
C LEU A 56 -8.72 5.18 -9.73
N GLY A 57 -9.19 4.46 -8.72
CA GLY A 57 -10.57 4.54 -8.21
C GLY A 57 -11.63 3.78 -9.01
N SER A 58 -11.24 3.09 -10.09
CA SER A 58 -12.11 2.13 -10.76
C SER A 58 -12.51 0.98 -9.83
N SER A 59 -13.57 0.25 -10.21
CA SER A 59 -14.00 -0.93 -9.45
C SER A 59 -12.92 -2.00 -9.36
N GLU A 60 -12.13 -2.15 -10.43
CA GLU A 60 -11.00 -3.07 -10.53
C GLU A 60 -9.87 -2.63 -9.60
N TRP A 61 -9.50 -1.35 -9.61
CA TRP A 61 -8.49 -0.78 -8.71
C TRP A 61 -8.87 -0.99 -7.25
N LEU A 62 -10.14 -0.76 -6.89
CA LEU A 62 -10.63 -1.04 -5.54
C LEU A 62 -10.54 -2.53 -5.19
N GLY A 63 -10.69 -3.42 -6.17
CA GLY A 63 -10.56 -4.87 -5.97
C GLY A 63 -9.12 -5.26 -5.62
N SER A 64 -8.15 -4.71 -6.35
CA SER A 64 -6.73 -4.90 -6.07
C SER A 64 -6.35 -4.37 -4.68
N VAL A 65 -6.85 -3.18 -4.30
CA VAL A 65 -6.62 -2.63 -2.96
C VAL A 65 -7.27 -3.48 -1.86
N GLU A 66 -8.49 -3.98 -2.09
CA GLU A 66 -9.16 -4.91 -1.15
C GLU A 66 -8.31 -6.16 -0.93
N GLU A 67 -7.86 -6.80 -2.00
CA GLU A 67 -7.03 -8.01 -1.94
C GLU A 67 -5.73 -7.77 -1.17
N MET A 68 -4.99 -6.70 -1.49
CA MET A 68 -3.75 -6.35 -0.81
C MET A 68 -3.97 -5.95 0.66
N ALA A 69 -5.11 -5.33 0.98
CA ALA A 69 -5.48 -5.00 2.35
C ALA A 69 -5.94 -6.22 3.19
N GLY A 70 -6.03 -7.41 2.58
CA GLY A 70 -6.52 -8.63 3.22
C GLY A 70 -8.05 -8.67 3.37
N LEU A 71 -8.78 -7.89 2.56
CA LEU A 71 -10.23 -7.89 2.51
C LEU A 71 -10.72 -8.82 1.39
N PRO A 72 -11.90 -9.45 1.55
CA PRO A 72 -12.54 -10.14 0.43
C PRO A 72 -12.94 -9.12 -0.64
N VAL A 73 -12.69 -9.42 -1.91
CA VAL A 73 -13.09 -8.56 -3.02
C VAL A 73 -14.63 -8.54 -3.15
N LYS A 74 -15.23 -7.35 -3.14
CA LYS A 74 -16.70 -7.18 -3.11
C LYS A 74 -17.24 -6.45 -4.34
N GLU A 75 -17.00 -6.96 -5.54
CA GLU A 75 -17.44 -6.33 -6.81
C GLU A 75 -18.94 -5.99 -6.89
N ARG A 76 -19.81 -6.74 -6.19
CA ARG A 76 -21.26 -6.49 -6.17
C ARG A 76 -21.69 -5.41 -5.18
N VAL A 77 -20.77 -4.90 -4.36
CA VAL A 77 -21.02 -3.84 -3.39
C VAL A 77 -20.71 -2.49 -4.03
N PRO A 78 -21.54 -1.45 -3.82
CA PRO A 78 -21.25 -0.12 -4.34
C PRO A 78 -19.87 0.40 -3.91
N ASN A 79 -19.14 1.05 -4.83
CA ASN A 79 -17.78 1.54 -4.57
C ASN A 79 -17.66 2.42 -3.33
N GLU A 80 -18.64 3.28 -3.07
CA GLU A 80 -18.70 4.10 -1.84
C GLU A 80 -18.60 3.25 -0.57
N GLN A 81 -19.32 2.13 -0.50
CA GLN A 81 -19.27 1.24 0.64
C GLN A 81 -17.95 0.46 0.70
N ARG A 82 -17.37 0.10 -0.45
CA ARG A 82 -16.05 -0.53 -0.54
C ARG A 82 -14.95 0.39 -0.02
N CYS A 83 -14.95 1.66 -0.42
CA CYS A 83 -14.04 2.69 0.10
C CYS A 83 -14.11 2.80 1.63
N GLN A 84 -15.31 2.76 2.23
CA GLN A 84 -15.48 2.78 3.68
C GLN A 84 -14.90 1.53 4.36
N LEU A 85 -15.06 0.36 3.74
CA LEU A 85 -14.48 -0.89 4.26
C LEU A 85 -12.96 -0.87 4.23
N ILE A 86 -12.38 -0.37 3.13
CA ILE A 86 -10.92 -0.19 2.97
C ILE A 86 -10.40 0.79 4.01
N GLN A 87 -11.03 1.97 4.15
CA GLN A 87 -10.66 2.96 5.17
C GLN A 87 -10.66 2.33 6.58
N SER A 88 -11.76 1.65 6.92
CA SER A 88 -11.91 1.01 8.22
C SER A 88 -10.88 -0.10 8.46
N GLN A 89 -10.41 -0.76 7.39
CA GLN A 89 -9.34 -1.75 7.47
C GLN A 89 -8.00 -1.10 7.80
N PHE A 90 -7.66 0.01 7.13
CA PHE A 90 -6.45 0.79 7.41
C PHE A 90 -6.45 1.40 8.80
N GLU A 91 -7.61 1.80 9.33
CA GLU A 91 -7.72 2.29 10.71
C GLU A 91 -7.50 1.20 11.78
N ARG A 92 -7.79 -0.07 11.45
CA ARG A 92 -7.67 -1.19 12.38
C ARG A 92 -6.29 -1.86 12.36
N HIS A 93 -5.58 -1.78 11.24
CA HIS A 93 -4.33 -2.51 11.04
C HIS A 93 -3.18 -1.55 10.78
N THR A 94 -2.02 -1.90 11.31
CA THR A 94 -0.77 -1.24 10.95
C THR A 94 -0.15 -1.96 9.77
N TYR A 95 0.29 -1.21 8.76
CA TYR A 95 1.02 -1.76 7.62
C TYR A 95 2.47 -1.31 7.68
N ILE A 96 3.40 -2.25 7.44
CA ILE A 96 4.81 -1.96 7.18
C ILE A 96 5.05 -2.38 5.73
N ILE A 97 5.50 -1.44 4.90
CA ILE A 97 5.53 -1.60 3.45
C ILE A 97 6.92 -1.25 2.93
N ASN A 98 7.45 -2.09 2.05
CA ASN A 98 8.62 -1.75 1.24
C ASN A 98 8.24 -1.84 -0.25
N GLN A 99 7.97 -0.69 -0.86
CA GLN A 99 7.52 -0.62 -2.25
C GLN A 99 8.59 -1.13 -3.23
N GLN A 100 9.87 -0.88 -2.95
CA GLN A 100 10.98 -1.29 -3.82
C GLN A 100 11.14 -2.81 -3.90
N LEU A 101 10.78 -3.51 -2.83
CA LEU A 101 10.84 -4.96 -2.74
C LEU A 101 9.45 -5.61 -2.89
N SER A 102 8.42 -4.82 -3.17
CA SER A 102 7.03 -5.25 -3.37
C SER A 102 6.51 -6.20 -2.28
N TRP A 103 6.86 -5.93 -1.02
CA TRP A 103 6.33 -6.68 0.13
C TRP A 103 5.75 -5.76 1.19
N PHE A 104 4.81 -6.31 1.93
CA PHE A 104 4.21 -5.66 3.08
C PHE A 104 3.86 -6.70 4.14
N ILE A 105 3.73 -6.24 5.37
CA ILE A 105 3.15 -7.00 6.48
C ILE A 105 2.09 -6.14 7.16
N SER A 106 1.03 -6.79 7.65
CA SER A 106 -0.05 -6.14 8.41
C SER A 106 -0.29 -6.88 9.73
N PHE A 107 -0.68 -6.13 10.76
CA PHE A 107 -1.00 -6.63 12.11
C PHE A 107 -1.93 -5.68 12.88
#